data_AF-A0A438HYT4-F1
#
_entry.id   AF-A0A438HYT4-F1
#
_cell.length_a   1.000
_cell.length_b   1.000
_cell.length_c   1.000
_cell.angle_alpha   90.00
_cell.angle_beta   90.00
_cell.angle_gamma   90.00
#
_symmetry.space_group_name_H-M   'P 1'
#
loop_
_entity.id
_entity.type
_entity.pdbx_description
1 polymer ?
#
loop_
_entity_poly.entity_id
_entity_poly.type
_entity_poly.pdbx_seq_one_letter_code
_entity_poly.pdbx_strand_id
1 'polypeptide(L)'
;MRNGLLIFSFSSKHCSSGVQARGGRTLVQVNGQRVVSACLNVEVKAPKSANLGKLGFGESKDVMETEGRVIVGTYARTPIVLVSGKGCKLYDAEGREYLDMSSGIAVNSLGHGDPTWLKAVIEQANTLTHVSNIYYSIPQVNASLDFCC
;
A
#
# COMPACT_ATOMS: atom_id res chain seq x y z
N MET A 1 3.72 -10.70 -25.83
CA MET A 1 4.15 -9.50 -25.08
C MET A 1 3.63 -9.65 -23.66
N ARG A 2 4.51 -9.93 -22.68
CA ARG A 2 4.12 -10.13 -21.27
C ARG A 2 4.38 -8.82 -20.52
N ASN A 3 3.35 -7.97 -20.41
CA ASN A 3 3.40 -6.78 -19.55
C ASN A 3 3.15 -7.24 -18.10
N GLY A 4 4.14 -7.92 -17.51
CA GLY A 4 4.06 -8.39 -16.13
C GLY A 4 4.45 -7.28 -15.16
N LEU A 5 3.52 -6.88 -14.30
CA LEU A 5 3.83 -6.11 -13.10
C LEU A 5 4.87 -6.88 -12.27
N LEU A 6 6.07 -6.32 -12.08
CA LEU A 6 7.15 -6.96 -11.32
C LEU A 6 6.84 -6.88 -9.83
N ILE A 7 6.16 -7.90 -9.33
CA ILE A 7 5.95 -8.13 -7.90
C ILE A 7 6.89 -9.26 -7.48
N PHE A 8 7.85 -8.96 -6.61
CA PHE A 8 8.79 -9.97 -6.09
C PHE A 8 8.24 -10.56 -4.78
N SER A 9 8.08 -11.88 -4.75
CA SER A 9 7.72 -12.65 -3.56
C SER A 9 8.99 -13.04 -2.79
N PHE A 10 9.13 -12.59 -1.55
CA PHE A 10 10.23 -12.99 -0.68
C PHE A 10 9.75 -13.92 0.44
N SER A 11 10.33 -15.11 0.53
CA SER A 11 10.11 -16.02 1.67
C SER A 11 11.04 -15.61 2.81
N SER A 12 10.53 -14.84 3.77
CA SER A 12 11.30 -14.39 4.94
C SER A 12 11.62 -15.55 5.89
N LYS A 13 12.89 -15.98 5.92
CA LYS A 13 13.44 -16.77 7.04
C LYS A 13 14.01 -15.80 8.09
N HIS A 14 13.64 -16.06 9.35
CA HIS A 14 13.88 -15.22 10.53
C HIS A 14 15.29 -14.59 10.60
N CYS A 15 15.36 -13.29 10.84
CA CYS A 15 16.54 -12.63 11.38
C CYS A 15 16.11 -11.64 12.47
N SER A 16 16.49 -11.94 13.71
CA SER A 16 16.22 -11.14 14.91
C SER A 16 17.38 -10.18 15.16
N SER A 17 17.16 -8.86 15.08
CA SER A 17 18.12 -7.88 15.59
C SER A 17 17.41 -6.59 16.05
N GLY A 18 17.70 -6.19 17.28
CA GLY A 18 17.12 -5.02 17.94
C GLY A 18 17.65 -3.69 17.38
N VAL A 19 16.81 -2.66 17.40
CA VAL A 19 17.10 -1.31 16.90
C VAL A 19 16.91 -0.29 18.03
N GLN A 20 17.91 0.58 18.23
CA GLN A 20 17.82 1.72 19.14
C GLN A 20 17.82 3.01 18.32
N ALA A 21 16.74 3.78 18.39
CA ALA A 21 16.54 5.00 17.61
C ALA A 21 16.84 6.26 18.44
N ARG A 22 17.76 7.11 17.94
CA ARG A 22 17.83 8.53 18.30
C ARG A 22 18.07 9.35 17.03
N GLY A 23 17.15 10.28 16.76
CA GLY A 23 17.29 11.46 15.91
C GLY A 23 17.99 11.31 14.55
N GLY A 24 17.20 11.27 13.47
CA GLY A 24 17.62 11.65 12.12
C GLY A 24 18.70 10.78 11.47
N ARG A 25 18.26 9.73 10.76
CA ARG A 25 19.01 8.66 10.06
C ARG A 25 19.21 7.40 10.92
N THR A 26 18.30 6.43 10.72
CA THR A 26 18.43 5.08 11.28
C THR A 26 19.57 4.35 10.56
N LEU A 27 20.65 4.10 11.28
CA LEU A 27 21.73 3.24 10.83
C LEU A 27 21.36 1.79 11.14
N VAL A 28 21.26 0.96 10.11
CA VAL A 28 21.06 -0.49 10.28
C VAL A 28 22.42 -1.16 10.15
N GLN A 29 22.74 -2.08 11.06
CA GLN A 29 23.92 -2.93 10.91
C GLN A 29 23.58 -4.18 10.13
N VAL A 30 24.22 -4.36 8.98
CA VAL A 30 24.20 -5.61 8.20
C VAL A 30 25.65 -6.08 8.10
N ASN A 31 25.95 -7.29 8.60
CA ASN A 31 27.30 -7.88 8.59
C ASN A 31 28.41 -6.95 9.12
N GLY A 32 28.14 -6.21 10.20
CA GLY A 32 29.09 -5.28 10.82
C GLY A 32 29.29 -3.95 10.07
N GLN A 33 28.66 -3.75 8.91
CA GLN A 33 28.67 -2.48 8.18
C GLN A 33 27.45 -1.62 8.54
N ARG A 34 27.69 -0.32 8.75
CA ARG A 34 26.63 0.67 8.96
C ARG A 34 26.06 1.09 7.61
N VAL A 35 24.86 0.63 7.29
CA VAL A 35 24.14 1.03 6.07
C VAL A 35 23.04 2.03 6.41
N VAL A 36 22.93 3.07 5.58
CA VAL A 36 21.78 3.98 5.56
C VAL A 36 20.65 3.26 4.83
N SER A 37 19.60 2.89 5.57
CA SER A 37 18.41 2.29 4.96
C SER A 37 17.53 3.41 4.40
N ALA A 38 17.48 3.51 3.07
CA ALA A 38 16.59 4.45 2.35
C ALA A 38 15.11 4.01 2.41
N CYS A 39 14.88 2.72 2.63
CA CYS A 39 13.57 2.21 3.00
C CYS A 39 13.48 2.33 4.52
N LEU A 40 12.58 3.18 5.03
CA LEU A 40 12.17 3.13 6.43
C LEU A 40 11.97 1.66 6.81
N ASN A 41 12.60 1.22 7.89
CA ASN A 41 12.30 -0.06 8.53
C ASN A 41 10.85 0.00 9.01
N VAL A 42 9.89 -0.12 8.09
CA VAL A 42 8.52 -0.35 8.45
C VAL A 42 8.49 -1.81 8.85
N GLU A 43 8.62 -2.07 10.15
CA GLU A 43 8.22 -3.33 10.75
C GLU A 43 6.71 -3.46 10.56
N VAL A 44 6.32 -3.92 9.37
CA VAL A 44 4.95 -4.32 9.11
C VAL A 44 4.85 -5.77 9.50
N LYS A 45 4.22 -6.01 10.65
CA LYS A 45 3.75 -7.35 10.98
C LYS A 45 2.72 -7.71 9.92
N ALA A 46 2.94 -8.80 9.20
CA ALA A 46 1.93 -9.36 8.30
C ALA A 46 0.60 -9.42 9.08
N PRO A 47 -0.53 -8.95 8.50
CA PRO A 47 -1.81 -9.20 9.13
C PRO A 47 -1.90 -10.72 9.38
N LYS A 48 -2.29 -11.12 10.59
CA LYS A 48 -2.69 -12.52 10.84
C LYS A 48 -3.73 -12.84 9.76
N SER A 49 -3.43 -13.79 8.85
CA SER A 49 -4.12 -14.09 7.58
C SER A 49 -5.30 -13.17 7.30
N ALA A 50 -5.20 -12.30 6.31
CA ALA A 50 -6.26 -11.35 6.03
C ALA A 50 -7.62 -12.06 6.02
N ASN A 51 -8.54 -11.52 6.81
CA ASN A 51 -9.83 -12.14 7.05
C ASN A 51 -10.66 -12.01 5.75
N LEU A 52 -10.44 -12.89 4.78
CA LEU A 52 -11.27 -13.02 3.58
C LEU A 52 -12.74 -13.20 3.99
N GLY A 53 -12.98 -13.87 5.11
CA GLY A 53 -14.30 -13.99 5.75
C GLY A 53 -14.92 -12.64 6.18
N LYS A 54 -14.13 -11.60 6.47
CA LYS A 54 -14.65 -10.24 6.72
C LYS A 54 -15.04 -9.52 5.42
N LEU A 55 -14.43 -9.91 4.30
CA LEU A 55 -14.70 -9.39 2.97
C LEU A 55 -15.76 -10.21 2.21
N GLY A 56 -16.30 -11.27 2.83
CA GLY A 56 -17.37 -12.10 2.25
C GLY A 56 -16.90 -13.20 1.29
N PHE A 57 -15.60 -13.54 1.28
CA PHE A 57 -15.03 -14.57 0.41
C PHE A 57 -14.35 -15.68 1.23
N GLY A 58 -14.35 -16.91 0.69
CA GLY A 58 -13.70 -18.06 1.29
C GLY A 58 -12.21 -18.12 0.95
N GLU A 59 -11.91 -18.33 -0.33
CA GLU A 59 -10.55 -18.47 -0.85
C GLU A 59 -10.24 -17.43 -1.95
N SER A 60 -8.96 -17.17 -2.22
CA SER A 60 -8.54 -16.27 -3.31
C SER A 60 -9.02 -16.72 -4.69
N LYS A 61 -9.16 -18.03 -4.88
CA LYS A 61 -9.69 -18.60 -6.12
C LYS A 61 -11.13 -18.14 -6.35
N ASP A 62 -11.94 -18.12 -5.31
CA ASP A 62 -13.34 -17.71 -5.38
C ASP A 62 -13.46 -16.23 -5.78
N VAL A 63 -12.54 -15.38 -5.28
CA VAL A 63 -12.45 -13.96 -5.67
C VAL A 63 -12.19 -13.83 -7.16
N MET A 64 -11.20 -14.55 -7.69
CA MET A 64 -10.84 -14.50 -9.11
C MET A 64 -11.94 -15.06 -10.02
N GLU A 65 -12.59 -16.16 -9.63
CA GLU A 65 -13.72 -16.74 -10.38
C GLU A 65 -14.94 -15.80 -10.39
N THR A 66 -15.24 -15.18 -9.25
CA THR A 66 -16.34 -14.21 -9.15
C THR A 66 -16.06 -12.99 -10.02
N GLU A 67 -14.83 -12.48 -9.98
CA GLU A 67 -14.41 -11.34 -10.81
C GLU A 67 -14.65 -11.58 -12.29
N GLY A 68 -14.23 -12.74 -12.81
CA GLY A 68 -14.44 -13.11 -14.21
C GLY A 68 -15.91 -13.23 -14.64
N ARG A 69 -16.84 -13.33 -13.68
CA ARG A 69 -18.29 -13.35 -13.96
C ARG A 69 -18.95 -11.98 -13.88
N VAL A 70 -18.43 -11.08 -13.04
CA VAL A 70 -19.09 -9.78 -12.74
C VAL A 70 -18.39 -8.58 -13.38
N ILE A 71 -17.13 -8.71 -13.79
CA ILE A 71 -16.35 -7.65 -14.42
C ILE A 71 -16.01 -8.05 -15.86
N VAL A 72 -16.09 -7.08 -16.77
CA VAL A 72 -15.65 -7.27 -18.16
C VAL A 72 -14.12 -7.40 -18.18
N GLY A 73 -13.60 -8.44 -18.83
CA GLY A 73 -12.17 -8.76 -18.88
C GLY A 73 -11.33 -7.78 -19.72
N THR A 74 -11.16 -6.54 -19.26
CA THR A 74 -10.37 -5.50 -19.95
C THR A 74 -8.88 -5.57 -19.65
N TYR A 75 -8.47 -6.31 -18.61
CA TYR A 75 -7.08 -6.41 -18.16
C TYR A 75 -6.63 -7.86 -17.97
N ALA A 76 -5.40 -8.17 -18.40
CA ALA A 76 -4.73 -9.41 -18.05
C ALA A 76 -4.13 -9.28 -16.65
N ARG A 77 -4.85 -9.77 -15.63
CA ARG A 77 -4.41 -9.69 -14.22
C ARG A 77 -3.53 -10.88 -13.83
N THR A 78 -2.51 -10.62 -13.02
CA THR A 78 -1.73 -11.66 -12.35
C THR A 78 -2.61 -12.34 -11.29
N PRO A 79 -2.57 -13.69 -11.15
CA PRO A 79 -3.43 -14.44 -10.22
C PRO A 79 -2.95 -14.31 -8.76
N ILE A 80 -2.98 -13.09 -8.23
CA ILE A 80 -2.64 -12.75 -6.85
C ILE A 80 -3.75 -11.86 -6.30
N VAL A 81 -4.28 -12.20 -5.13
CA VAL A 81 -5.34 -11.43 -4.47
C VAL A 81 -4.73 -10.66 -3.30
N LEU A 82 -4.41 -9.40 -3.54
CA LEU A 82 -3.87 -8.49 -2.53
C LEU A 82 -4.97 -8.00 -1.60
N VAL A 83 -4.70 -8.00 -0.30
CA VAL A 83 -5.69 -7.74 0.76
C VAL A 83 -5.29 -6.61 1.69
N SER A 84 -3.99 -6.32 1.79
CA SER A 84 -3.50 -5.18 2.56
C SER A 84 -2.14 -4.73 2.07
N GLY A 85 -1.79 -3.48 2.37
CA GLY A 85 -0.49 -2.92 2.07
C GLY A 85 -0.10 -1.86 3.09
N LYS A 86 1.20 -1.75 3.37
CA LYS A 86 1.77 -0.68 4.20
C LYS A 86 3.17 -0.32 3.72
N GLY A 87 3.40 0.96 3.41
CA GLY A 87 4.63 1.42 2.79
C GLY A 87 4.82 0.77 1.42
N CYS A 88 5.98 0.15 1.18
CA CYS A 88 6.27 -0.60 -0.05
C CYS A 88 5.89 -2.09 0.02
N LYS A 89 5.30 -2.55 1.13
CA LYS A 89 4.94 -3.96 1.33
C LYS A 89 3.47 -4.20 1.06
N LEU A 90 3.20 -5.29 0.36
CA LEU A 90 1.88 -5.80 0.04
C LEU A 90 1.73 -7.21 0.62
N TYR A 91 0.52 -7.55 1.01
CA TYR A 91 0.17 -8.87 1.52
C TYR A 91 -0.99 -9.41 0.71
N ASP A 92 -0.93 -10.69 0.36
CA ASP A 92 -2.07 -11.39 -0.21
C ASP A 92 -2.95 -12.07 0.84
N ALA A 93 -4.07 -12.58 0.37
CA ALA A 93 -5.03 -13.38 1.11
C ALA A 93 -4.40 -14.61 1.77
N GLU A 94 -3.44 -15.26 1.11
CA GLU A 94 -2.68 -16.40 1.65
C GLU A 94 -1.62 -16.02 2.70
N GLY A 95 -1.41 -14.72 2.95
CA GLY A 95 -0.44 -14.21 3.91
C GLY A 95 1.00 -14.11 3.39
N ARG A 96 1.23 -14.27 2.07
CA ARG A 96 2.52 -14.01 1.42
C ARG A 96 2.79 -12.51 1.37
N GLU A 97 4.04 -12.15 1.64
CA GLU A 97 4.54 -10.78 1.57
C GLU A 97 5.18 -10.52 0.20
N TYR A 98 4.89 -9.35 -0.34
CA TYR A 98 5.34 -8.88 -1.63
C TYR A 98 5.95 -7.49 -1.50
N LEU A 99 7.05 -7.26 -2.22
CA LEU A 99 7.63 -5.92 -2.36
C LEU A 99 7.06 -5.25 -3.61
N ASP A 100 6.40 -4.11 -3.44
CA ASP A 100 5.89 -3.29 -4.52
C ASP A 100 7.01 -2.43 -5.13
N MET A 101 7.50 -2.85 -6.29
CA MET A 101 8.49 -2.10 -7.07
C MET A 101 7.86 -1.33 -8.24
N SER A 102 6.55 -1.46 -8.44
CA SER A 102 5.84 -0.71 -9.48
C SER A 102 5.17 0.54 -8.94
N SER A 103 4.92 0.62 -7.62
CA SER A 103 4.21 1.72 -6.97
C SER A 103 2.85 1.97 -7.64
N GLY A 104 2.14 0.92 -8.03
CA GLY A 104 0.87 1.03 -8.77
C GLY A 104 0.99 1.84 -10.07
N ILE A 105 2.03 1.59 -10.88
CA ILE A 105 2.39 2.41 -12.05
C ILE A 105 2.70 3.86 -11.64
N ALA A 106 3.63 4.01 -10.68
CA ALA A 106 4.09 5.30 -10.14
C ALA A 106 3.01 6.19 -9.49
N VAL A 107 1.88 5.61 -9.07
CA VAL A 107 0.79 6.32 -8.39
C VAL A 107 1.03 6.39 -6.88
N ASN A 108 1.54 5.32 -6.28
CA ASN A 108 1.63 5.17 -4.83
C ASN A 108 2.98 5.70 -4.30
N SER A 109 3.29 6.97 -4.61
CA SER A 109 4.57 7.60 -4.27
C SER A 109 4.81 7.74 -2.76
N LEU A 110 3.74 7.88 -1.97
CA LEU A 110 3.80 7.91 -0.50
C LEU A 110 3.79 6.50 0.13
N GLY A 111 3.68 5.46 -0.70
CA GLY A 111 3.44 4.09 -0.26
C GLY A 111 1.98 3.81 0.09
N HIS A 112 1.70 2.53 0.37
CA HIS A 112 0.38 2.08 0.76
C HIS A 112 0.07 2.45 2.21
N GLY A 113 -1.13 2.95 2.49
CA GLY A 113 -1.62 3.16 3.85
C GLY A 113 -0.86 4.23 4.65
N ASP A 114 -0.43 5.32 4.02
CA ASP A 114 0.19 6.45 4.71
C ASP A 114 -0.79 7.07 5.73
N PRO A 115 -0.42 7.16 7.03
CA PRO A 115 -1.33 7.62 8.08
C PRO A 115 -1.69 9.11 7.96
N THR A 116 -0.81 9.93 7.40
CA THR A 116 -1.04 11.38 7.23
C THR A 116 -2.08 11.62 6.14
N TRP A 117 -1.89 10.96 4.99
CA TRP A 117 -2.84 10.98 3.87
C TRP A 117 -4.20 10.43 4.30
N LEU A 118 -4.24 9.28 4.98
CA LEU A 118 -5.48 8.67 5.44
C LEU A 118 -6.26 9.61 6.37
N LYS A 119 -5.56 10.26 7.32
CA LYS A 119 -6.18 11.22 8.23
C LYS A 119 -6.81 12.39 7.47
N ALA A 120 -6.08 13.01 6.55
CA ALA A 120 -6.58 14.14 5.76
C ALA A 120 -7.81 13.78 4.93
N VAL A 121 -7.81 12.60 4.31
CA VAL A 121 -8.96 12.09 3.53
C VAL A 121 -10.18 11.86 4.43
N ILE A 122 -10.01 11.21 5.59
CA ILE A 122 -11.11 10.94 6.53
C ILE A 122 -11.71 12.25 7.07
N GLU A 123 -10.88 13.19 7.47
CA GLU A 123 -11.33 14.50 7.98
C GLU A 123 -12.15 15.26 6.92
N GLN A 124 -11.65 15.32 5.69
CA GLN A 124 -12.37 15.99 4.60
C GLN A 124 -13.65 15.23 4.22
N ALA A 125 -13.61 13.89 4.16
CA ALA A 125 -14.78 13.09 3.80
C ALA A 125 -15.92 13.22 4.83
N ASN A 126 -15.59 13.32 6.13
CA ASN A 126 -16.56 13.59 7.20
C ASN A 126 -17.15 14.99 7.14
N THR A 127 -16.46 15.93 6.47
CA THR A 127 -16.90 17.32 6.36
C THR A 127 -17.70 17.56 5.08
N LEU A 128 -17.12 17.25 3.92
CA LEU A 128 -17.71 17.47 2.61
C LEU A 128 -17.01 16.62 1.54
N THR A 129 -17.73 15.67 0.93
CA THR A 129 -17.17 14.77 -0.09
C THR A 129 -17.26 15.33 -1.52
N HIS A 130 -18.39 15.91 -1.90
CA HIS A 130 -18.61 16.40 -3.26
C HIS A 130 -19.61 17.55 -3.29
N VAL A 131 -19.24 18.60 -4.03
CA VAL A 131 -20.11 19.70 -4.44
C VAL A 131 -19.85 19.99 -5.91
N SER A 132 -20.88 20.36 -6.66
CA SER A 132 -20.72 20.78 -8.05
C SER A 132 -19.89 22.06 -8.14
N ASN A 133 -19.26 22.29 -9.30
CA ASN A 133 -18.47 23.49 -9.60
C ASN A 133 -19.27 24.82 -9.57
N ILE A 134 -20.58 24.76 -9.33
CA ILE A 134 -21.44 25.93 -9.14
C ILE A 134 -21.17 26.62 -7.78
N TYR A 135 -20.65 25.87 -6.80
CA TYR A 135 -20.39 26.39 -5.45
C TYR A 135 -18.90 26.52 -5.19
N TYR A 136 -18.53 27.48 -4.34
CA TYR A 136 -17.16 27.63 -3.86
C TYR A 136 -16.86 26.60 -2.76
N SER A 137 -15.63 26.10 -2.75
CA SER A 137 -15.14 25.22 -1.68
C SER A 137 -13.79 25.72 -1.14
N ILE A 138 -13.69 25.82 0.18
CA ILE A 138 -12.46 26.20 0.89
C ILE A 138 -11.27 25.30 0.51
N PRO A 139 -11.38 23.95 0.53
CA PRO A 139 -10.22 23.09 0.22
C PRO A 139 -9.68 23.29 -1.20
N GLN A 140 -10.54 23.63 -2.17
CA GLN A 140 -10.10 23.91 -3.55
C GLN A 140 -9.25 25.17 -3.64
N VAL A 141 -9.62 26.23 -2.92
CA VAL A 141 -8.85 27.48 -2.90
C VAL A 141 -7.51 27.28 -2.19
N ASN A 142 -7.51 26.61 -1.03
CA ASN A 142 -6.28 26.35 -0.28
C ASN A 142 -5.27 25.54 -1.10
N ALA A 143 -5.72 24.44 -1.74
CA ALA A 143 -4.85 23.63 -2.57
C ALA A 143 -4.25 24.41 -3.76
N SER A 144 -5.00 25.39 -4.30
CA SER A 144 -4.51 26.25 -5.38
C SER A 144 -3.43 27.21 -4.92
N LEU A 145 -3.53 27.72 -3.67
CA LEU A 145 -2.52 28.59 -3.07
C LEU A 145 -1.24 27.82 -2.75
N ASP A 146 -1.38 26.63 -2.16
CA ASP A 146 -0.24 25.77 -1.77
C ASP A 146 0.57 25.31 -2.98
N PHE A 147 -0.06 25.15 -4.15
CA PHE A 147 0.65 24.76 -5.37
C PHE A 147 1.39 25.92 -6.06
N CYS A 148 0.92 27.15 -5.86
CA CYS A 148 1.48 28.33 -6.52
C CYS A 148 2.73 28.88 -5.80
N CYS A 149 2.89 28.56 -4.51
CA CYS A 149 4.05 28.94 -3.70
C CYS A 149 5.10 27.83 -3.68
#